data_AF-A0A9D8G8D5-F1
#
_entry.id   AF-A0A9D8G8D5-F1
#
_cell.length_a   1.000
_cell.length_b   1.000
_cell.length_c   1.000
_cell.angle_alpha   90.00
_cell.angle_beta   90.00
_cell.angle_gamma   90.00
#
_symmetry.space_group_name_H-M   'P 1'
#
loop_
_entity.id
_entity.type
_entity.pdbx_description
1 polymer ?
#
loop_
_entity_poly.entity_id
_entity_poly.type
_entity_poly.pdbx_seq_one_letter_code
_entity_poly.pdbx_strand_id
1 'polypeptide(L)'
;MACFLVPTAAAVVTTAVGKKVPEKLHFNWLNSMLWGGVAMLAVEHLSHREIVPYPPFLTAGLPEVWPEMMRVGIPMTLIIFLIWGIMVTVAAIISKREYVET
;
A
#
# COMPACT_ATOMS: atom_id res chain seq x y z
N MET A 1 -8.83 12.00 -8.27
CA MET A 1 -8.30 10.77 -8.90
C MET A 1 -8.59 9.61 -7.96
N ALA A 2 -9.33 8.57 -8.38
CA ALA A 2 -9.78 7.49 -7.47
C ALA A 2 -8.65 6.52 -7.06
N CYS A 3 -7.43 6.75 -7.56
CA CYS A 3 -6.22 5.94 -7.36
C CYS A 3 -5.85 5.73 -5.89
N PHE A 4 -6.39 6.56 -4.99
CA PHE A 4 -6.22 6.45 -3.54
C PHE A 4 -7.00 5.28 -2.91
N LEU A 5 -8.12 4.85 -3.51
CA LEU A 5 -8.96 3.79 -2.95
C LEU A 5 -8.29 2.42 -2.98
N VAL A 6 -7.48 2.14 -4.01
CA VAL A 6 -6.77 0.87 -4.18
C VAL A 6 -5.74 0.64 -3.06
N PRO A 7 -4.78 1.54 -2.77
CA PRO A 7 -3.86 1.39 -1.66
C PRO A 7 -4.57 1.43 -0.31
N THR A 8 -5.66 2.18 -0.16
CA THR A 8 -6.46 2.18 1.08
C THR A 8 -7.13 0.83 1.32
N ALA A 9 -7.76 0.24 0.28
CA ALA A 9 -8.34 -1.10 0.35
C ALA A 9 -7.26 -2.15 0.64
N ALA A 10 -6.10 -2.05 -0.02
CA ALA A 10 -4.96 -2.91 0.25
C ALA A 10 -4.49 -2.78 1.71
N ALA A 11 -4.37 -1.56 2.25
CA ALA A 11 -3.98 -1.31 3.64
C ALA A 11 -4.98 -1.90 4.65
N VAL A 12 -6.28 -1.79 4.36
CA VAL A 12 -7.35 -2.37 5.19
C VAL A 12 -7.32 -3.91 5.15
N VAL A 13 -7.09 -4.50 3.98
CA VAL A 13 -6.95 -5.95 3.85
C VAL A 13 -5.68 -6.43 4.57
N THR A 14 -4.54 -5.75 4.40
CA THR A 14 -3.30 -6.13 5.08
C THR A 14 -3.37 -5.97 6.60
N THR A 15 -4.11 -4.98 7.12
CA THR A 15 -4.37 -4.87 8.57
C THR A 15 -5.26 -6.00 9.09
N ALA A 16 -6.30 -6.36 8.35
CA ALA A 16 -7.20 -7.45 8.74
C ALA A 16 -6.50 -8.82 8.68
N VAL A 17 -5.72 -9.06 7.62
CA VAL A 17 -4.98 -10.32 7.40
C VAL A 17 -3.77 -10.41 8.32
N GLY A 18 -3.10 -9.29 8.62
CA GLY A 18 -1.94 -9.23 9.50
C GLY A 18 -2.20 -9.80 10.91
N LYS A 19 -3.45 -9.77 11.40
CA LYS A 19 -3.84 -10.40 12.67
C LYS A 19 -3.80 -11.93 12.67
N LYS A 20 -3.77 -12.58 11.50
CA LYS A 20 -3.81 -14.04 11.33
C LYS A 20 -2.52 -14.65 10.81
N VAL A 21 -1.53 -13.82 10.43
CA VAL A 21 -0.30 -14.29 9.77
C VAL A 21 0.87 -14.24 10.75
N PRO A 22 1.80 -15.22 10.71
CA PRO A 22 2.93 -15.30 11.63
C PRO A 22 3.78 -14.02 11.64
N GLU A 23 4.15 -13.61 12.85
CA GLU A 23 4.97 -12.44 13.19
C GLU A 23 6.34 -12.44 12.50
N LYS A 24 6.81 -13.62 12.07
CA LYS A 24 8.05 -13.82 11.29
C LYS A 24 8.11 -13.04 9.98
N LEU A 25 6.98 -12.61 9.43
CA LEU A 25 6.95 -11.86 8.17
C LEU A 25 6.99 -10.33 8.36
N HIS A 26 7.05 -9.81 9.59
CA HIS A 26 7.10 -8.35 9.85
C HIS A 26 5.98 -7.57 9.14
N PHE A 27 4.74 -8.07 9.20
CA PHE A 27 3.56 -7.43 8.60
C PHE A 27 3.31 -6.01 9.14
N ASN A 28 3.74 -5.71 10.38
CA ASN A 28 3.64 -4.38 10.95
C ASN A 28 4.43 -3.33 10.15
N TRP A 29 5.56 -3.70 9.53
CA TRP A 29 6.30 -2.78 8.65
C TRP A 29 5.55 -2.51 7.36
N LEU A 30 5.02 -3.55 6.72
CA LEU A 30 4.19 -3.39 5.52
C LEU A 30 2.99 -2.49 5.82
N ASN A 31 2.36 -2.69 6.98
CA ASN A 31 1.22 -1.89 7.39
C ASN A 31 1.56 -0.41 7.55
N SER A 32 2.68 -0.10 8.23
CA SER A 32 3.16 1.28 8.37
C SER A 32 3.56 1.91 7.03
N MET A 33 4.15 1.14 6.10
CA MET A 33 4.46 1.63 4.75
C MET A 33 3.21 1.93 3.93
N LEU A 34 2.20 1.06 3.99
CA LEU A 34 0.93 1.25 3.29
C LEU A 34 0.15 2.44 3.85
N TRP A 35 -0.02 2.54 5.18
CA TRP A 35 -0.68 3.68 5.80
C TRP A 35 0.09 4.99 5.62
N GLY A 36 1.43 4.94 5.63
CA GLY A 36 2.27 6.11 5.33
C GLY A 36 2.11 6.59 3.89
N GLY A 37 2.11 5.67 2.92
CA GLY A 37 1.87 5.98 1.50
C GLY A 37 0.47 6.54 1.28
N VAL A 38 -0.54 5.97 1.94
CA VAL A 38 -1.92 6.46 1.95
C VAL A 38 -1.97 7.89 2.54
N ALA A 39 -1.40 8.12 3.72
CA ALA A 39 -1.40 9.46 4.33
C ALA A 39 -0.72 10.50 3.43
N MET A 40 0.42 10.16 2.81
CA MET A 40 1.13 11.06 1.89
C MET A 40 0.34 11.35 0.62
N LEU A 41 -0.28 10.34 0.00
CA LEU A 41 -1.17 10.52 -1.16
C LEU A 41 -2.38 11.40 -0.81
N ALA A 42 -2.99 11.19 0.36
CA ALA A 42 -4.11 12.01 0.82
C ALA A 42 -3.69 13.48 0.99
N VAL A 43 -2.50 13.73 1.53
CA VAL A 43 -1.93 15.09 1.67
C VAL A 43 -1.60 15.70 0.30
N GLU A 44 -1.05 14.94 -0.65
CA GLU A 44 -0.81 15.41 -2.02
C GLU A 44 -2.10 15.90 -2.67
N HIS A 45 -3.18 15.10 -2.56
CA HIS A 45 -4.48 15.44 -3.12
C HIS A 45 -5.12 16.65 -2.41
N LEU A 46 -4.91 16.80 -1.10
CA LEU A 46 -5.35 17.96 -0.33
C LEU A 46 -4.57 19.23 -0.70
N SER A 47 -3.26 19.12 -0.87
CA SER A 47 -2.35 20.23 -1.21
C SER A 47 -2.56 20.73 -2.63
N HIS A 48 -2.84 19.83 -3.59
CA HIS A 48 -3.19 20.19 -4.96
C HIS A 48 -4.61 20.79 -5.09
N ARG A 49 -5.39 20.88 -4.00
CA ARG A 49 -6.76 21.42 -3.96
C ARG A 49 -7.75 20.72 -4.90
N GLU A 50 -7.43 19.51 -5.35
CA GLU A 50 -8.28 18.66 -6.17
C GLU A 50 -9.08 17.64 -5.35
N ILE A 51 -9.42 17.99 -4.11
CA ILE A 51 -10.47 17.29 -3.39
C ILE A 51 -11.79 17.69 -4.05
N VAL A 52 -12.16 16.90 -5.06
CA VAL A 52 -13.53 16.83 -5.54
C VAL A 52 -14.25 15.89 -4.55
N PRO A 53 -15.05 16.41 -3.60
CA PRO A 53 -15.78 15.57 -2.64
C PRO A 53 -16.84 14.73 -3.35
N TYR A 54 -17.16 15.07 -4.60
CA TYR A 54 -17.93 14.23 -5.49
C TYR A 54 -16.99 13.33 -6.27
N PRO A 55 -17.12 12.03 -6.11
CA PRO A 55 -16.26 11.14 -6.83
C PRO A 55 -16.62 11.10 -8.32
N PRO A 56 -15.63 11.09 -9.24
CA PRO A 56 -15.90 10.97 -10.68
C PRO A 56 -16.60 9.66 -11.06
N PHE A 57 -16.65 8.67 -10.15
CA PHE A 57 -17.40 7.42 -10.33
C PHE A 57 -18.93 7.58 -10.32
N LEU A 58 -19.47 8.71 -9.85
CA LEU A 58 -20.91 9.02 -9.93
C LEU A 58 -21.28 9.87 -11.15
N THR A 59 -20.32 10.57 -11.77
CA THR A 59 -20.57 11.50 -12.90
C THR A 59 -20.06 11.00 -14.25
N ALA A 60 -18.98 10.21 -14.29
CA ALA A 60 -18.41 9.65 -15.53
C ALA A 60 -18.73 8.15 -15.74
N GLY A 61 -19.24 7.47 -14.71
CA GLY A 61 -19.55 6.03 -14.75
C GLY A 61 -18.34 5.13 -14.48
N LEU A 62 -18.58 4.01 -13.77
CA LEU A 62 -17.58 2.97 -13.45
C LEU A 62 -16.71 2.48 -14.62
N PRO A 63 -17.19 2.33 -15.87
CA PRO A 63 -16.40 1.77 -16.97
C PRO A 63 -15.19 2.62 -17.39
N GLU A 64 -15.33 3.95 -17.34
CA GLU A 64 -14.31 4.89 -17.82
C GLU A 64 -13.17 5.08 -16.81
N VAL A 65 -13.50 5.06 -15.51
CA VAL A 65 -12.54 5.31 -14.41
C VAL A 65 -11.84 4.04 -13.93
N TRP A 66 -12.37 2.86 -14.25
CA TRP A 66 -11.81 1.55 -13.89
C TRP A 66 -10.43 1.26 -14.51
N PRO A 67 -10.22 1.41 -15.83
CA PRO A 67 -8.93 1.11 -16.44
C PRO A 67 -7.83 2.06 -15.97
N GLU A 68 -8.12 3.34 -15.77
CA GLU A 68 -7.16 4.32 -15.28
C GLU A 68 -6.77 4.07 -13.82
N MET A 69 -7.74 3.71 -12.97
CA MET A 69 -7.49 3.35 -11.56
C MET A 69 -6.66 2.07 -11.43
N MET A 70 -6.92 1.07 -12.27
CA MET A 70 -6.15 -0.19 -12.30
C MET A 70 -4.73 0.04 -12.82
N ARG A 71 -4.56 0.86 -13.85
CA ARG A 71 -3.25 1.07 -14.50
C ARG A 71 -2.27 1.85 -13.64
N VAL A 72 -2.75 2.74 -12.77
CA VAL A 72 -1.88 3.55 -11.88
C VAL A 72 -1.84 2.98 -10.45
N GLY A 73 -2.98 2.52 -9.92
CA GLY A 73 -3.07 1.99 -8.56
C GLY A 73 -2.34 0.65 -8.39
N ILE A 74 -2.43 -0.25 -9.37
CA ILE A 74 -1.76 -1.57 -9.30
C ILE A 74 -0.23 -1.44 -9.27
N PRO A 75 0.45 -0.76 -10.23
CA PRO A 75 1.91 -0.72 -10.20
C PRO A 75 2.43 -0.05 -8.92
N MET A 76 1.73 0.96 -8.40
CA MET A 76 2.12 1.60 -7.14
C MET A 76 2.06 0.63 -5.95
N THR A 77 0.97 -0.15 -5.84
CA THR A 77 0.89 -1.17 -4.77
C THR A 77 1.91 -2.28 -4.95
N LEU A 78 2.15 -2.76 -6.17
CA LEU A 78 3.15 -3.80 -6.46
C LEU A 78 4.56 -3.35 -6.06
N ILE A 79 4.93 -2.09 -6.31
CA ILE A 79 6.23 -1.54 -5.91
C ILE A 79 6.37 -1.56 -4.38
N ILE A 80 5.33 -1.18 -3.62
CA ILE A 80 5.37 -1.20 -2.16
C ILE A 80 5.55 -2.64 -1.64
N PHE A 81 4.82 -3.61 -2.19
CA PHE A 81 4.99 -5.03 -1.85
C PHE A 81 6.38 -5.56 -2.19
N LEU A 82 6.95 -5.15 -3.33
CA LEU A 82 8.29 -5.55 -3.75
C LEU A 82 9.35 -5.00 -2.79
N ILE A 83 9.29 -3.71 -2.46
CA ILE A 83 10.23 -3.06 -1.51
C ILE A 83 10.16 -3.73 -0.14
N TRP A 84 8.95 -3.97 0.38
CA TRP A 84 8.78 -4.68 1.65
C TRP A 84 9.36 -6.10 1.59
N GLY A 85 9.14 -6.82 0.48
CA GLY A 85 9.71 -8.16 0.28
C GLY A 85 11.24 -8.16 0.32
N ILE A 86 11.89 -7.18 -0.31
CA ILE A 86 13.36 -6.99 -0.24
C ILE A 86 13.80 -6.70 1.20
N MET A 87 13.09 -5.83 1.92
CA MET A 87 13.46 -5.49 3.30
C MET A 87 13.35 -6.70 4.23
N VAL A 88 12.30 -7.52 4.08
CA VAL A 88 12.12 -8.74 4.87
C VAL A 88 13.20 -9.77 4.55
N THR A 89 13.59 -9.94 3.28
CA THR A 89 14.67 -10.87 2.93
C THR A 89 16.01 -10.42 3.46
N VAL A 90 16.34 -9.13 3.38
CA VAL A 90 17.56 -8.56 3.96
C VAL A 90 17.58 -8.75 5.48
N ALA A 91 16.48 -8.42 6.18
CA ALA A 91 16.37 -8.63 7.61
C ALA A 91 16.56 -10.11 7.99
N ALA A 92 15.95 -11.04 7.24
CA ALA A 92 16.10 -12.47 7.46
C ALA A 92 17.55 -12.94 7.25
N ILE A 93 18.28 -12.40 6.26
CA ILE A 93 19.69 -12.71 6.03
C ILE A 93 20.56 -12.19 7.18
N ILE A 94 20.34 -10.96 7.65
CA ILE A 94 21.08 -10.36 8.76
C ILE A 94 20.84 -11.15 10.05
N SER A 95 19.58 -11.40 10.42
CA SER A 95 19.25 -12.18 11.63
C SER A 95 19.81 -13.60 11.58
N LYS A 96 19.85 -14.23 10.39
CA LYS A 96 20.46 -15.56 10.24
C LYS A 96 21.97 -15.51 10.46
N ARG A 97 22.64 -14.45 10.03
CA ARG A 97 24.09 -14.27 10.25
C ARG A 97 24.41 -14.09 11.73
N GLU A 98 23.60 -13.31 12.44
CA GLU A 98 23.77 -13.05 13.88
C GLU A 98 23.65 -14.34 14.71
N TYR A 99 22.71 -15.23 14.37
CA TYR A 99 22.56 -16.53 15.04
C TYR A 99 23.72 -17.51 14.77
N VAL A 100 24.45 -17.35 13.66
CA VAL A 100 25.59 -18.21 13.31
C VAL A 100 26.88 -17.74 14.00
N GLU A 101 26.97 -16.46 14.39
CA GLU A 101 28.12 -15.87 15.09
C GLU A 101 28.04 -15.99 16.62
N THR A 102 26.90 -16.42 17.19
CA THR A 102 26.69 -16.71 18.63
C THR A 102 26.76 -18.19 18.95
#